data_AF-A0A833VJ85-F1
#
_entry.id   AF-A0A833VJ85-F1
#
_cell.length_a   1.000
_cell.length_b   1.000
_cell.length_c   1.000
_cell.angle_alpha   90.00
_cell.angle_beta   90.00
_cell.angle_gamma   90.00
#
_symmetry.space_group_name_H-M   'P 1'
#
loop_
_entity.id
_entity.type
_entity.pdbx_description
1 polymer ?
#
loop_
_entity_poly.entity_id
_entity_poly.type
_entity_poly.pdbx_seq_one_letter_code
_entity_poly.pdbx_strand_id
1 'polypeptide(L)'
;MLRVHGPDPNSPVSRRSSKVLFETPMVKKHLLYYKQGESTEIRLDVRCQVPGDVVLECIHISDNSEEEEVMFKAMINTAFVHYSFLLLGILEINFLGTSE
;
A
#
# COMPACT_ATOMS: atom_id res chain seq x y z
N MET A 1 0.62 -2.87 -7.51
CA MET A 1 1.44 -1.70 -7.13
C MET A 1 1.12 -1.32 -5.69
N LEU A 2 2.07 -0.75 -4.94
CA LEU A 2 1.82 -0.23 -3.59
C LEU A 2 2.16 1.27 -3.51
N ARG A 3 1.26 2.05 -2.90
CA ARG A 3 1.50 3.40 -2.40
C ARG A 3 1.47 3.41 -0.88
N VAL A 4 2.37 4.17 -0.28
CA VAL A 4 2.46 4.40 1.18
C VAL A 4 2.17 5.85 1.44
N HIS A 5 1.14 6.09 2.22
CA HIS A 5 0.71 7.42 2.63
C HIS A 5 1.03 7.66 4.10
N GLY A 6 1.48 8.85 4.46
CA GLY A 6 1.75 9.20 5.85
C GLY A 6 1.85 10.72 6.08
N PRO A 7 2.18 11.13 7.31
CA PRO A 7 2.29 12.55 7.67
C PRO A 7 3.38 13.24 6.84
N ASP A 8 3.14 14.48 6.44
CA ASP A 8 4.12 15.28 5.71
C ASP A 8 5.40 15.51 6.55
N PRO A 9 6.56 14.95 6.17
CA PRO A 9 7.80 15.12 6.93
C PRO A 9 8.29 16.58 6.93
N ASN A 10 7.86 17.39 5.96
CA ASN A 10 8.29 18.78 5.80
C ASN A 10 7.33 19.78 6.47
N SER A 11 6.21 19.32 7.01
CA SER A 11 5.20 20.19 7.63
C SER A 11 4.74 19.62 8.98
N PRO A 12 5.51 19.86 10.06
CA PRO A 12 5.21 19.32 11.39
C PRO A 12 3.89 19.85 11.98
N VAL A 13 3.40 20.99 11.48
CA VAL A 13 2.10 21.59 11.86
C VAL A 13 0.93 20.87 11.17
N SER A 14 1.21 20.21 10.04
CA SER A 14 0.24 19.54 9.18
C SER A 14 0.19 18.03 9.39
N ARG A 15 0.22 17.55 10.65
CA ARG A 15 -0.09 16.13 10.95
C ARG A 15 -1.45 15.66 10.41
N ARG A 16 -2.31 16.58 9.97
CA ARG A 16 -3.61 16.31 9.36
C ARG A 16 -3.61 16.14 7.84
N SER A 17 -2.53 16.50 7.13
CA SER A 17 -2.44 16.22 5.69
C SER A 17 -1.54 15.02 5.45
N SER A 18 -2.08 14.05 4.72
CA SER A 18 -1.36 12.84 4.31
C SER A 18 -0.75 13.06 2.93
N LYS A 19 0.48 12.61 2.72
CA LYS A 19 1.17 12.62 1.43
C LYS A 19 1.61 11.22 1.05
N VAL A 20 1.76 10.98 -0.25
CA VAL A 20 2.44 9.79 -0.76
C VAL A 20 3.93 9.92 -0.41
N LEU A 21 4.42 9.01 0.43
CA LEU A 21 5.82 8.95 0.87
C LEU A 21 6.62 7.91 0.10
N PHE A 22 5.94 6.89 -0.42
CA PHE A 22 6.53 5.89 -1.30
C PHE A 22 5.50 5.42 -2.32
N GLU A 23 5.99 5.15 -3.51
CA GLU A 23 5.24 4.52 -4.58
C GLU A 23 6.13 3.50 -5.27
N THR A 24 5.58 2.33 -5.56
CA THR A 24 6.31 1.30 -6.31
C THR A 24 6.62 1.83 -7.71
N PRO A 25 7.89 1.91 -8.13
CA PRO A 25 8.22 2.39 -9.47
C PRO A 25 7.55 1.53 -10.55
N MET A 26 6.89 2.14 -11.53
CA MET A 26 6.25 1.48 -12.69
C MET A 26 7.29 0.96 -13.71
N VAL A 27 8.33 0.29 -13.24
CA VAL A 27 9.27 -0.45 -14.10
C VAL A 27 8.82 -1.90 -14.08
N LYS A 28 8.66 -2.53 -15.25
CA LYS A 28 8.13 -3.91 -15.40
C LYS A 28 8.77 -4.97 -14.47
N LYS A 29 10.00 -4.74 -13.98
CA LYS A 29 10.69 -5.61 -13.03
C LYS A 29 10.18 -5.52 -11.58
N HIS A 30 9.50 -4.43 -11.21
CA HIS A 30 8.95 -4.18 -9.88
C HIS A 30 7.43 -4.37 -9.81
N LEU A 31 6.77 -4.49 -10.96
CA LEU A 31 5.36 -4.87 -11.04
C LEU A 31 5.24 -6.38 -10.88
N LEU A 32 4.61 -6.80 -9.80
CA LEU A 32 4.30 -8.20 -9.54
C LEU A 32 3.00 -8.56 -10.26
N TYR A 33 3.07 -9.53 -11.16
CA TYR A 33 1.91 -10.08 -11.86
C TYR A 33 1.31 -11.21 -11.02
N TYR A 34 0.16 -10.95 -10.39
CA TYR A 34 -0.56 -11.95 -9.61
C TYR A 34 -1.83 -12.37 -10.35
N LYS A 35 -1.92 -13.65 -10.71
CA LYS A 35 -3.17 -14.23 -11.21
C LYS A 35 -4.02 -14.72 -10.04
N GLN A 36 -5.32 -14.43 -10.10
CA GLN A 36 -6.30 -14.92 -9.14
C GLN A 36 -6.27 -16.46 -9.10
N GLY A 37 -6.07 -17.05 -7.91
CA GLY A 37 -6.03 -18.51 -7.71
C GLY A 37 -4.65 -19.18 -7.81
N GLU A 38 -3.60 -18.48 -8.26
CA GLU A 38 -2.24 -19.05 -8.33
C GLU A 38 -1.34 -18.63 -7.15
N SER A 39 -1.70 -17.57 -6.43
CA SER A 39 -0.91 -17.04 -5.30
C SER A 39 -1.68 -17.13 -3.99
N THR A 40 -1.09 -17.81 -3.00
CA THR A 40 -1.66 -17.92 -1.64
C THR A 40 -1.21 -16.80 -0.71
N GLU A 41 -0.16 -16.04 -1.06
CA GLU A 41 0.42 -14.95 -0.26
C GLU A 41 1.09 -13.92 -1.18
N ILE A 42 0.80 -12.63 -0.99
CA ILE A 42 1.47 -11.54 -1.69
C ILE A 42 2.50 -10.92 -0.74
N ARG A 43 3.77 -10.93 -1.13
CA ARG A 43 4.85 -10.26 -0.40
C ARG A 43 5.27 -8.99 -1.10
N LEU A 44 5.29 -7.90 -0.35
CA LEU A 44 5.70 -6.57 -0.82
C LEU A 44 6.83 -6.08 0.08
N ASP A 45 8.01 -5.81 -0.51
CA ASP A 45 9.13 -5.16 0.18
C ASP A 45 8.98 -3.65 0.06
N VAL A 46 8.94 -2.96 1.20
CA VAL A 46 8.75 -1.50 1.28
C VAL A 46 9.92 -0.90 2.03
N ARG A 47 10.78 -0.21 1.28
CA ARG A 47 11.98 0.44 1.83
C ARG A 47 11.71 1.92 2.12
N CYS A 48 10.71 2.18 2.96
CA CYS A 48 10.32 3.53 3.37
C CYS A 48 10.24 3.59 4.89
N GLN A 49 10.94 4.54 5.51
CA GLN A 49 10.87 4.77 6.96
C GLN A 49 9.82 5.84 7.25
N VAL A 50 8.69 5.44 7.83
CA VAL A 50 7.59 6.35 8.17
C VAL A 50 7.20 6.17 9.64
N PRO A 51 7.29 7.21 10.48
CA PRO A 51 6.83 7.14 11.86
C PRO A 51 5.33 7.43 11.98
N GLY A 52 4.65 6.73 12.89
CA GLY A 52 3.26 7.01 13.26
C GLY A 52 2.24 6.35 12.33
N ASP A 53 1.13 7.05 12.08
CA ASP A 53 0.01 6.54 11.29
C ASP A 53 0.34 6.49 9.79
N VAL A 54 0.12 5.35 9.15
CA VAL A 54 0.43 5.06 7.76
C VAL A 54 -0.75 4.37 7.09
N VAL A 55 -1.05 4.75 5.85
CA VAL A 55 -1.99 4.03 5.00
C VAL A 55 -1.24 3.35 3.87
N LEU A 56 -1.36 2.03 3.79
CA LEU A 56 -0.91 1.22 2.68
C LEU A 56 -2.06 1.10 1.68
N GLU A 57 -1.82 1.48 0.43
CA GLU A 57 -2.81 1.44 -0.65
C GLU A 57 -2.30 0.50 -1.75
N CYS A 58 -2.98 -0.63 -1.91
CA CYS A 58 -2.65 -1.62 -2.94
C CYS A 58 -3.50 -1.38 -4.19
N ILE A 59 -2.83 -1.25 -5.32
CA ILE A 59 -3.42 -0.81 -6.59
C ILE A 59 -3.18 -1.88 -7.65
N HIS A 60 -4.25 -2.26 -8.34
CA HIS A 60 -4.20 -3.01 -9.59
C HIS A 60 -3.99 -2.04 -10.75
N ILE A 61 -3.09 -2.40 -11.67
CA ILE A 61 -2.85 -1.64 -12.89
C ILE A 61 -3.32 -2.53 -14.02
N SER A 62 -4.29 -2.05 -14.80
CA SER A 62 -4.80 -2.80 -15.95
C SER A 62 -3.71 -2.96 -17.02
N ASP A 63 -3.61 -4.16 -17.60
CA ASP A 63 -2.66 -4.42 -18.69
C ASP A 63 -2.98 -3.60 -19.96
N ASN A 64 -4.21 -3.11 -20.08
CA ASN A 64 -4.75 -2.55 -21.32
C ASN A 64 -4.94 -1.03 -21.32
N SER A 65 -5.10 -0.38 -20.17
CA SER A 65 -5.48 1.05 -20.09
C SER A 65 -4.60 1.89 -19.16
N GLU A 66 -3.57 1.31 -18.52
CA GLU A 66 -2.83 1.95 -17.41
C GLU A 66 -3.77 2.47 -16.29
N GLU A 67 -5.02 2.00 -16.27
CA GLU A 67 -6.00 2.41 -15.27
C GLU A 67 -5.62 1.80 -13.93
N GLU A 68 -5.59 2.67 -12.93
CA GLU A 68 -5.30 2.32 -11.55
C GLU A 68 -6.58 2.08 -10.78
N GLU A 69 -6.78 0.86 -10.31
CA GLU A 69 -7.88 0.50 -9.42
C GLU A 69 -7.34 0.18 -8.03
N VAL A 70 -7.86 0.85 -7.00
CA VAL A 70 -7.50 0.53 -5.62
C VAL A 70 -8.18 -0.76 -5.19
N MET A 71 -7.39 -1.81 -4.96
CA MET A 71 -7.90 -3.10 -4.50
C MET A 71 -8.26 -3.07 -3.02
N PHE A 72 -7.34 -2.56 -2.20
CA PHE A 72 -7.57 -2.42 -0.75
C PHE A 72 -6.70 -1.33 -0.14
N LYS A 73 -7.11 -0.89 1.05
CA LYS A 73 -6.32 -0.03 1.94
C LYS A 73 -6.16 -0.67 3.31
N ALA A 74 -4.99 -0.51 3.92
CA ALA A 74 -4.73 -0.89 5.30
C ALA A 74 -4.16 0.31 6.06
N MET A 75 -4.69 0.58 7.24
CA MET A 75 -4.18 1.63 8.12
C MET A 75 -3.44 0.99 9.28
N ILE A 76 -2.19 1.39 9.48
CA ILE A 76 -1.32 0.89 10.54
C ILE A 76 -0.69 2.07 11.28
N ASN A 77 -0.27 1.87 12.51
CA ASN A 77 0.61 2.82 13.18
C ASN A 77 1.94 2.13 13.50
N THR A 78 3.03 2.68 12.96
CA THR A 78 4.36 2.05 13.02
C THR A 78 4.94 1.99 14.43
N ALA A 79 4.40 2.76 15.39
CA ALA A 79 4.77 2.62 16.80
C ALA A 79 4.34 1.28 17.41
N PHE A 80 3.37 0.58 16.81
CA PHE A 80 2.87 -0.72 17.27
C PHE A 80 3.44 -1.90 16.48
N VAL A 81 4.33 -1.64 15.53
CA VAL A 81 4.92 -2.66 14.66
C VAL A 81 6.17 -3.20 15.34
N HIS A 82 6.10 -4.44 15.83
CA HIS A 82 7.18 -5.04 16.60
C HIS A 82 8.29 -5.67 15.73
N TYR A 83 7.92 -6.17 14.54
CA TYR A 83 8.82 -6.85 13.63
C TYR A 83 9.12 -6.00 12.38
N SER A 84 10.13 -6.38 11.61
CA SER A 84 10.44 -5.73 10.34
C SER A 84 9.45 -6.05 9.21
N PHE A 85 8.38 -6.82 9.50
CA PHE A 85 7.33 -7.19 8.56
C PHE A 85 5.97 -7.16 9.24
N LEU A 86 4.92 -7.01 8.43
CA LEU A 86 3.52 -7.04 8.84
C LEU A 86 2.78 -8.08 8.04
N LEU A 87 2.02 -8.93 8.73
CA LEU A 87 1.06 -9.84 8.11
C LEU A 87 -0.32 -9.23 8.27
N LEU A 88 -0.98 -8.97 7.14
CA LEU A 88 -2.34 -8.45 7.10
C LEU A 88 -3.26 -9.54 6.55
N GLY A 89 -4.25 -9.94 7.34
CA GLY A 89 -5.33 -10.79 6.88
C GLY A 89 -6.45 -9.96 6.24
N ILE A 90 -7.49 -10.67 5.82
CA ILE A 90 -8.69 -10.08 5.20
C ILE A 90 -9.44 -9.14 6.14
N LEU A 91 -9.33 -9.32 7.45
CA LEU A 91 -10.02 -8.48 8.44
C LEU A 91 -9.30 -7.15 8.69
N GLU A 92 -7.99 -7.10 8.45
CA GLU A 92 -7.17 -5.91 8.64
C GLU A 92 -7.14 -4.98 7.41
N ILE A 93 -7.73 -5.42 6.29
CA ILE A 93 -7.76 -4.67 5.02
C ILE A 93 -9.17 -4.26 4.63
N ASN A 94 -9.31 -3.03 4.17
CA ASN A 94 -10.55 -2.51 3.61
C ASN A 94 -10.51 -2.69 2.10
N PHE A 95 -11.26 -3.67 1.58
CA PHE A 95 -11.43 -3.85 0.14
C PHE A 95 -12.31 -2.74 -0.44
N LEU A 96 -11.91 -2.19 -1.59
CA LEU A 96 -12.59 -1.06 -2.24
C LEU A 96 -13.08 -1.39 -3.66
N GLY A 97 -13.08 -2.67 -4.03
CA GLY A 97 -13.53 -3.13 -5.34
C GLY A 97 -14.98 -2.75 -5.64
N THR A 98 -15.21 -2.40 -6.90
CA THR A 98 -16.51 -2.05 -7.47
C THR A 98 -17.53 -3.15 -7.19
N SER A 99 -18.71 -2.74 -6.70
CA SER A 99 -19.92 -3.57 -6.78
C SER A 99 -20.12 -3.94 -8.25
N GLU A 100 -20.16 -5.25 -8.53
CA GLU A 100 -20.76 -5.76 -9.77
C GLU A 100 -22.20 -5.26 -9.93
#